data_AF-Q9BNK7-F1
#
_entry.id   AF-Q9BNK7-F1
#
_cell.length_a   1.000
_cell.length_b   1.000
_cell.length_c   1.000
_cell.angle_alpha   90.00
_cell.angle_beta   90.00
_cell.angle_gamma   90.00
#
_symmetry.space_group_name_H-M   'P 1'
#
loop_
_entity.id
_entity.type
_entity.pdbx_description
1 polymer ?
#
loop_
_entity_poly.entity_id
_entity_poly.type
_entity_poly.pdbx_seq_one_letter_code
_entity_poly.pdbx_strand_id
1 'polypeptide(L)'
;RRLIKAMESIMATYDGTIRNSVGQLIQLRYGEDGLDGGAVEFQAMPTLKPSNKAFEKKFKFDISNERQLKRVFNEDIVKELMGSAHIVNELEKEWETLKRDRELLRNIFPKGDSKVVLPCNLTR
;
A
#
# COMPACT_ATOMS: atom_id res chain seq x y z
N ARG A 1 -9.67 -36.45 0.71
CA ARG A 1 -11.16 -36.52 0.70
C ARG A 1 -11.83 -35.73 1.83
N ARG A 2 -11.37 -35.82 3.09
CA ARG A 2 -12.02 -35.15 4.24
C ARG A 2 -12.14 -33.62 4.09
N LEU A 3 -11.06 -32.93 3.69
CA LEU A 3 -11.08 -31.47 3.49
C LEU A 3 -12.06 -31.03 2.40
N ILE A 4 -12.05 -31.74 1.26
CA ILE A 4 -12.96 -31.48 0.15
C ILE A 4 -14.41 -31.59 0.62
N LYS A 5 -14.77 -32.66 1.33
CA LYS A 5 -16.13 -32.84 1.85
C LYS A 5 -16.56 -31.80 2.87
N ALA A 6 -15.63 -31.23 3.63
CA ALA A 6 -15.94 -30.15 4.55
C ALA A 6 -16.15 -28.80 3.84
N MET A 7 -15.49 -28.57 2.71
CA MET A 7 -15.46 -27.27 2.02
C MET A 7 -16.23 -27.22 0.70
N GLU A 8 -16.76 -28.34 0.21
CA GLU A 8 -17.43 -28.42 -1.11
C GLU A 8 -18.70 -27.56 -1.23
N SER A 9 -19.31 -27.18 -0.11
CA SER A 9 -20.53 -26.36 -0.09
C SER A 9 -20.25 -24.85 0.02
N ILE A 10 -18.98 -24.47 0.18
CA ILE A 10 -18.57 -23.08 0.39
C ILE A 10 -18.47 -22.39 -0.98
N MET A 11 -19.14 -21.25 -1.14
CA MET A 11 -19.13 -20.48 -2.37
C MET A 11 -19.10 -18.98 -2.11
N ALA A 12 -18.54 -18.22 -3.04
CA ALA A 12 -18.63 -16.76 -3.08
C ALA A 12 -20.00 -16.35 -3.66
N THR A 13 -20.72 -15.49 -2.94
CA THR A 13 -22.03 -14.96 -3.36
C THR A 13 -21.88 -13.60 -4.02
N TYR A 14 -22.90 -13.16 -4.78
CA TYR A 14 -22.87 -11.89 -5.54
C TYR A 14 -22.68 -10.64 -4.69
N ASP A 15 -22.97 -10.70 -3.39
CA ASP A 15 -22.73 -9.62 -2.42
C ASP A 15 -21.25 -9.54 -1.97
N GLY A 16 -20.39 -10.44 -2.46
CA GLY A 16 -18.97 -10.53 -2.10
C GLY A 16 -18.69 -11.29 -0.80
N THR A 17 -19.73 -11.81 -0.13
CA THR A 17 -19.57 -12.65 1.07
C THR A 17 -19.29 -14.11 0.68
N ILE A 18 -18.75 -14.89 1.63
CA ILE A 18 -18.62 -16.34 1.46
C ILE A 18 -19.61 -17.04 2.38
N ARG A 19 -20.42 -17.93 1.79
CA ARG A 19 -21.46 -18.66 2.50
C ARG A 19 -21.41 -20.15 2.18
N ASN A 20 -21.95 -20.96 3.09
CA ASN A 20 -22.20 -22.38 2.82
C ASN A 20 -23.58 -22.59 2.16
N SER A 21 -23.92 -23.84 1.84
CA SER A 21 -25.21 -24.22 1.23
C SER A 21 -26.44 -23.90 2.08
N VAL A 22 -26.29 -23.74 3.40
CA VAL A 22 -27.37 -23.37 4.34
C VAL A 22 -27.51 -21.84 4.46
N GLY A 23 -26.63 -21.08 3.80
CA GLY A 23 -26.64 -19.61 3.83
C GLY A 23 -25.93 -19.00 5.05
N GLN A 24 -25.21 -19.79 5.83
CA GLN A 24 -24.41 -19.30 6.95
C GLN A 24 -23.17 -18.56 6.44
N LEU A 25 -22.92 -17.39 7.02
CA LEU A 25 -21.77 -16.53 6.69
C LEU A 25 -20.48 -17.11 7.27
N ILE A 26 -19.46 -17.29 6.42
CA ILE A 26 -18.13 -17.76 6.82
C ILE A 26 -17.12 -16.60 6.82
N GLN A 27 -17.11 -15.79 5.75
CA GLN A 27 -16.27 -14.61 5.63
C GLN A 27 -17.06 -13.44 5.03
N LEU A 28 -16.78 -12.23 5.50
CA LEU A 28 -17.36 -11.00 4.95
C LEU A 28 -16.84 -10.68 3.54
N ARG A 29 -15.58 -11.02 3.27
CA ARG A 29 -14.94 -10.90 1.96
C ARG A 29 -14.01 -12.10 1.75
N TYR A 30 -13.94 -12.58 0.52
CA TYR A 30 -13.03 -13.66 0.15
C TYR A 30 -11.58 -13.29 0.44
N GLY A 31 -10.89 -14.07 1.27
CA GLY A 31 -9.49 -13.78 1.61
C GLY A 31 -9.29 -12.47 2.38
N GLU A 32 -10.35 -11.95 3.02
CA GLU A 32 -10.38 -10.65 3.74
C GLU A 32 -10.21 -9.40 2.85
N ASP A 33 -9.80 -9.54 1.60
CA ASP A 33 -9.61 -8.46 0.62
C ASP A 33 -10.59 -8.51 -0.57
N GLY A 34 -11.20 -9.67 -0.83
CA GLY A 34 -12.12 -9.91 -1.94
C GLY A 34 -11.43 -10.14 -3.28
N LEU A 35 -10.13 -10.45 -3.29
CA LEU A 35 -9.32 -10.56 -4.51
C LEU A 35 -9.15 -12.01 -4.97
N ASP A 36 -9.02 -12.21 -6.28
CA ASP A 36 -8.71 -13.54 -6.84
C ASP A 36 -7.24 -13.91 -6.60
N GLY A 37 -7.00 -15.11 -6.09
CA GLY A 37 -5.67 -15.66 -5.86
C GLY A 37 -4.86 -15.87 -7.15
N GLY A 38 -5.51 -15.91 -8.31
CA GLY A 38 -4.84 -15.94 -9.62
C GLY A 38 -4.28 -14.59 -10.06
N ALA A 39 -4.75 -13.48 -9.49
CA ALA A 39 -4.42 -12.11 -9.92
C ALA A 39 -3.44 -11.39 -8.96
N VAL A 40 -2.84 -12.11 -8.01
CA VAL A 40 -1.91 -11.57 -7.02
C VAL A 40 -0.47 -12.00 -7.29
N GLU A 41 0.48 -11.13 -6.97
CA GLU A 41 1.90 -11.36 -7.19
C GLU A 41 2.73 -11.01 -5.95
N PHE A 42 3.95 -11.55 -5.88
CA PHE A 42 4.90 -11.15 -4.83
C PHE A 42 5.44 -9.75 -5.10
N GLN A 43 5.24 -8.85 -4.14
CA GLN A 43 5.70 -7.47 -4.18
C GLN A 43 6.51 -7.14 -2.92
N ALA A 44 7.41 -6.17 -3.03
CA ALA A 44 8.22 -5.72 -1.90
C ALA A 44 7.75 -4.34 -1.42
N MET A 45 7.32 -4.24 -0.16
CA MET A 45 6.96 -2.96 0.44
C MET A 45 8.21 -2.12 0.75
N PRO A 46 8.41 -0.97 0.08
CA PRO A 46 9.65 -0.22 0.16
C PRO A 46 9.77 0.61 1.45
N THR A 47 8.68 0.81 2.18
CA THR A 47 8.60 1.66 3.39
C THR A 47 9.01 0.92 4.68
N LEU A 48 8.89 -0.41 4.71
CA LEU A 48 8.98 -1.21 5.94
C LEU A 48 10.42 -1.37 6.48
N LYS A 49 11.34 -1.81 5.61
CA LYS A 49 12.73 -2.17 5.94
C LYS A 49 13.70 -1.01 6.19
N PRO A 50 13.63 0.15 5.49
CA PRO A 50 14.64 1.19 5.66
C PRO A 50 14.73 1.71 7.11
N SER A 51 15.92 2.19 7.50
CA SER A 51 16.10 2.97 8.74
C SER A 51 15.36 4.31 8.64
N ASN A 52 15.11 4.98 9.77
CA ASN A 52 14.41 6.28 9.76
C ASN A 52 15.12 7.31 8.88
N LYS A 53 16.46 7.37 8.94
CA LYS A 53 17.27 8.26 8.10
C LYS A 53 17.19 7.90 6.61
N ALA A 54 17.22 6.61 6.28
CA ALA A 54 17.13 6.15 4.90
C ALA A 54 15.72 6.36 4.31
N PHE A 55 14.69 6.20 5.14
CA PHE A 55 13.30 6.47 4.80
C PHE A 55 13.08 7.96 4.50
N GLU A 56 13.52 8.85 5.39
CA GLU A 56 13.44 10.30 5.18
C GLU A 56 14.14 10.71 3.88
N LYS A 57 15.38 10.25 3.67
CA LYS A 57 16.12 10.58 2.45
C LYS A 57 15.43 10.11 1.15
N LYS A 58 14.65 9.03 1.20
CA LYS A 58 14.05 8.42 0.00
C LYS A 58 12.64 8.95 -0.30
N PHE A 59 11.87 9.27 0.75
CA PHE A 59 10.44 9.57 0.63
C PHE A 59 10.07 11.01 1.00
N LYS A 60 10.91 11.72 1.76
CA LYS A 60 10.66 13.14 2.05
C LYS A 60 11.08 13.99 0.86
N PHE A 61 10.16 14.78 0.36
CA PHE A 61 10.40 15.67 -0.77
C PHE A 61 10.81 17.07 -0.28
N ASP A 62 12.09 17.41 -0.45
CA ASP A 62 12.64 18.70 0.01
C ASP A 62 12.55 19.76 -1.10
N ILE A 63 11.58 20.68 -0.97
CA ILE A 63 11.34 21.77 -1.94
C ILE A 63 12.40 22.88 -1.81
N SER A 64 13.10 22.92 -0.68
CA SER A 64 14.13 23.92 -0.36
C SER A 64 15.36 23.84 -1.29
N ASN A 65 15.60 22.69 -1.94
CA ASN A 65 16.77 22.47 -2.76
C ASN A 65 16.51 22.76 -4.25
N GLU A 66 16.52 24.05 -4.61
CA GLU A 66 16.27 24.53 -5.97
C GLU A 66 17.19 23.86 -7.02
N ARG A 67 18.44 23.56 -6.65
CA ARG A 67 19.41 22.94 -7.56
C ARG A 67 19.06 21.49 -7.92
N GLN A 68 18.45 20.75 -6.99
CA GLN A 68 17.94 19.40 -7.26
C GLN A 68 16.63 19.45 -8.04
N LEU A 69 15.73 20.37 -7.70
CA LEU A 69 14.46 20.53 -8.40
C LEU A 69 14.64 20.86 -9.88
N LYS A 70 15.54 21.79 -10.22
CA LYS A 70 15.86 22.13 -11.62
C LYS A 70 16.49 20.99 -12.44
N ARG A 71 16.97 19.92 -11.80
CA ARG A 71 17.46 18.72 -12.51
C ARG A 71 16.35 17.76 -12.89
N VAL A 72 15.23 17.79 -12.17
CA VAL A 72 14.14 16.81 -12.30
C VAL A 72 12.92 17.45 -12.98
N PHE A 73 12.66 18.72 -12.71
CA PHE A 73 11.47 19.45 -13.19
C PHE A 73 11.85 20.63 -14.10
N ASN A 74 10.88 21.04 -14.92
CA ASN A 74 10.96 22.26 -15.72
C ASN A 74 10.93 23.51 -14.84
N GLU A 75 11.55 24.60 -15.31
CA GLU A 75 11.69 25.83 -14.52
C GLU A 75 10.35 26.44 -14.09
N ASP A 76 9.32 26.34 -14.92
CA ASP A 76 7.99 26.87 -14.62
C ASP A 76 7.35 26.15 -13.42
N ILE A 77 7.50 24.82 -13.36
CA ILE A 77 7.00 23.98 -12.25
C ILE A 77 7.79 24.29 -10.98
N VAL A 78 9.11 24.50 -11.08
CA VAL A 78 9.94 24.82 -9.91
C VAL A 78 9.54 26.17 -9.30
N LYS A 79 9.21 27.17 -10.12
CA LYS A 79 8.71 28.47 -9.64
C LYS A 79 7.36 28.33 -8.94
N GLU A 80 6.46 27.50 -9.48
CA GLU A 80 5.16 27.22 -8.87
C GLU A 80 5.29 26.49 -7.52
N LEU A 81 6.14 25.46 -7.46
CA LEU A 81 6.42 24.69 -6.22
C LEU A 81 7.00 25.57 -5.11
N MET A 82 7.90 26.50 -5.44
CA MET A 82 8.49 27.41 -4.46
C MET A 82 7.54 28.56 -4.08
N GLY A 83 6.68 29.00 -5.01
CA GLY A 83 5.77 30.12 -4.79
C GLY A 83 4.48 29.76 -4.06
N SER A 84 4.08 28.48 -4.07
CA SER A 84 2.80 28.04 -3.52
C SER A 84 2.93 27.42 -2.14
N ALA A 85 2.55 28.16 -1.09
CA ALA A 85 2.45 27.64 0.27
C ALA A 85 1.44 26.48 0.41
N HIS A 86 0.46 26.39 -0.49
CA HIS A 86 -0.50 25.30 -0.52
C HIS A 86 0.17 23.96 -0.84
N ILE A 87 1.08 23.94 -1.84
CA ILE A 87 1.77 22.72 -2.25
C ILE A 87 2.72 22.24 -1.14
N VAL A 88 3.42 23.16 -0.49
CA VAL A 88 4.27 22.85 0.68
C VAL A 88 3.46 22.15 1.77
N ASN A 89 2.25 22.62 2.05
CA ASN A 89 1.38 22.02 3.06
C ASN A 89 0.87 20.63 2.66
N GLU A 90 0.48 20.43 1.40
CA GLU A 90 0.07 19.10 0.92
C GLU A 90 1.21 18.08 0.97
N LEU A 91 2.44 18.47 0.64
CA LEU A 91 3.61 17.60 0.74
C LEU A 91 3.95 17.24 2.19
N GLU A 92 3.76 18.16 3.14
CA GLU A 92 3.92 17.84 4.56
C GLU A 92 2.84 16.87 5.05
N LYS A 93 1.59 17.02 4.60
CA LYS A 93 0.51 16.07 4.91
C LYS A 93 0.77 14.68 4.33
N GLU A 94 1.29 14.61 3.11
CA GLU A 94 1.70 13.35 2.49
C GLU A 94 2.79 12.67 3.33
N TRP A 95 3.81 13.43 3.74
CA TRP A 95 4.90 12.94 4.57
C TRP A 95 4.42 12.39 5.92
N GLU A 96 3.51 13.08 6.59
CA GLU A 96 2.89 12.61 7.84
C GLU A 96 2.03 11.35 7.63
N THR A 97 1.37 11.23 6.48
CA THR A 97 0.63 10.01 6.12
C THR A 97 1.58 8.82 5.95
N LEU A 98 2.67 9.00 5.21
CA LEU A 98 3.69 7.95 5.00
C LEU A 98 4.34 7.50 6.32
N LYS A 99 4.55 8.41 7.28
CA LYS A 99 5.03 8.04 8.62
C LYS A 99 4.03 7.17 9.37
N ARG A 100 2.76 7.59 9.42
CA ARG A 100 1.69 6.85 10.10
C ARG A 100 1.51 5.45 9.49
N ASP A 101 1.48 5.37 8.16
CA ASP A 101 1.35 4.09 7.46
C ASP A 101 2.53 3.17 7.75
N ARG A 102 3.75 3.72 7.83
CA ARG A 102 4.94 2.94 8.17
C ARG A 102 4.90 2.38 9.59
N GLU A 103 4.41 3.15 10.56
CA GLU A 103 4.22 2.66 11.93
C GLU A 103 3.14 1.58 12.00
N LEU A 104 2.01 1.79 11.32
CA LEU A 104 0.94 0.81 11.20
C LEU A 104 1.46 -0.51 10.59
N LEU A 105 2.19 -0.43 9.48
CA LEU A 105 2.75 -1.61 8.80
C LEU A 105 3.75 -2.36 9.67
N ARG A 106 4.52 -1.68 10.52
CA ARG A 106 5.43 -2.35 11.48
C ARG A 106 4.68 -3.05 12.60
N ASN A 107 3.52 -2.51 13.01
CA ASN A 107 2.65 -3.17 13.97
C ASN A 107 1.97 -4.40 13.38
N ILE A 108 1.55 -4.33 12.10
CA ILE A 108 0.95 -5.47 11.38
C ILE A 108 1.99 -6.55 11.06
N PHE A 109 3.21 -6.16 10.66
CA PHE A 109 4.31 -7.07 10.29
C PHE A 109 5.50 -6.97 11.26
N PRO A 110 5.38 -7.50 12.50
CA PRO A 110 6.41 -7.34 13.54
C PRO A 110 7.75 -8.01 13.19
N LYS A 111 7.74 -9.01 12.28
CA LYS A 111 8.96 -9.68 11.79
C LYS A 111 9.74 -8.85 10.77
N GLY A 112 9.16 -7.77 10.25
CA GLY A 112 9.79 -6.89 9.27
C GLY A 112 9.96 -7.52 7.87
N ASP A 113 9.17 -8.54 7.54
CA ASP A 113 9.19 -9.10 6.20
C ASP A 113 8.55 -8.13 5.20
N SER A 114 9.32 -7.72 4.20
CA SER A 114 8.85 -6.77 3.19
C SER A 114 8.18 -7.45 2.01
N LYS A 115 8.36 -8.76 1.84
CA LYS A 115 7.83 -9.50 0.71
C LYS A 115 6.40 -9.92 1.03
N VAL A 116 5.44 -9.30 0.36
CA VAL A 116 4.01 -9.53 0.54
C VAL A 116 3.37 -9.95 -0.78
N VAL A 117 2.16 -10.49 -0.71
CA VAL A 117 1.36 -10.85 -1.89
C VAL A 117 0.31 -9.77 -2.07
N LEU A 118 0.34 -9.07 -3.20
CA LEU A 118 -0.57 -7.97 -3.51
C LEU A 118 -1.00 -8.04 -4.98
N PRO A 119 -2.22 -7.57 -5.31
CA PRO A 119 -2.66 -7.43 -6.69
C PRO A 119 -1.86 -6.35 -7.41
N CYS A 120 -1.90 -6.35 -8.75
CA CYS A 120 -1.36 -5.29 -9.61
C CYS A 120 0.09 -4.89 -9.29
N ASN A 121 1.05 -5.53 -9.95
CA ASN A 121 2.46 -5.23 -9.74
C ASN A 121 2.84 -3.84 -10.26
N LEU A 122 3.11 -2.91 -9.34
CA LEU A 122 3.44 -1.51 -9.63
C LEU A 122 4.83 -1.30 -10.25
N THR A 123 5.70 -2.31 -10.20
CA THR A 123 7.09 -2.19 -10.69
C THR A 123 7.29 -2.66 -12.13
N ARG A 124 6.28 -3.31 -12.71
CA ARG A 124 6.31 -3.83 -14.08
C ARG A 124 5.90 -2.74 -15.06
#